data_AF-A0A6P6JYU2-F1
#
_entry.id   AF-A0A6P6JYU2-F1
#
_cell.length_a   1.000
_cell.length_b   1.000
_cell.length_c   1.000
_cell.angle_alpha   90.00
_cell.angle_beta   90.00
_cell.angle_gamma   90.00
#
_symmetry.space_group_name_H-M   'P 1'
#
loop_
_entity.id
_entity.type
_entity.pdbx_description
1 polymer ?
#
loop_
_entity_poly.entity_id
_entity_poly.type
_entity_poly.pdbx_seq_one_letter_code
_entity_poly.pdbx_strand_id
1 'polypeptide(L)'
;MNWQQDEPKVIDEEMLKQAIEEQGPQGQAGDISKKEGVQYEDVLQLRLDYRNILKIYHLWHFTSLTKLQLDNNVIERIEGLKNLTNLVWLDLSFNNIQVIEGLNSLVKLKDLSLFNNRISVIENLDSLRDLHVLSFGNNAIAQLENRETAYTKYKYAIEGMQENELQEQQAIEAQKISNEELQLHKDAFVEFLNGPQLYDSMFDEDPDGEKLALLPGMEELLESFKSKMEALCVQIFDAGLTQHAQRTAEVESFFSCSHEAVADNRQKAAQIAADFESSRRQKILEMQQITDVELLEDHISLCQEQASQLSETLLSLELQLVDQLEDIFKDFERSISDMVGGFIEYVQGIFAQCRDLENQHHEQQLEIALATLEKVVKNELEEEIPDDMAMLLVDKDTVTNAVSASHDIHLLKIDNREDELLTRINSWMSGLLKSIHDEEVKRNRKRTSEIRNYVSYVKDELEDMRLSEHH
;
A
#
# COMPACT_ATOMS: atom_id res chain seq x y z
N MET A 1 -41.49 22.35 -55.20
CA MET A 1 -40.15 21.77 -55.42
C MET A 1 -40.31 20.27 -55.55
N ASN A 2 -39.79 19.71 -56.64
CA ASN A 2 -39.83 18.27 -56.94
C ASN A 2 -39.17 17.50 -55.78
N TRP A 3 -39.92 16.62 -55.12
CA TRP A 3 -39.33 15.50 -54.41
C TRP A 3 -39.03 14.42 -55.46
N GLN A 4 -37.95 14.60 -56.22
CA GLN A 4 -37.30 13.44 -56.82
C GLN A 4 -36.77 12.63 -55.64
N GLN A 5 -37.32 11.44 -55.43
CA GLN A 5 -36.64 10.44 -54.61
C GLN A 5 -35.27 10.25 -55.25
N ASP A 6 -34.22 10.76 -54.61
CA ASP A 6 -32.84 10.49 -55.01
C ASP A 6 -32.70 8.96 -54.95
N GLU A 7 -32.33 8.32 -56.06
CA GLU A 7 -32.19 6.86 -56.10
C GLU A 7 -31.01 6.44 -55.20
N PRO A 8 -31.07 5.26 -54.53
CA PRO A 8 -29.96 4.77 -53.72
C PRO A 8 -28.68 4.60 -54.55
N LYS A 9 -27.56 5.10 -54.04
CA LYS A 9 -26.30 5.18 -54.79
C LYS A 9 -25.30 4.12 -54.33
N VAL A 10 -24.44 3.68 -55.25
CA VAL A 10 -23.24 2.90 -54.94
C VAL A 10 -22.07 3.88 -54.91
N ILE A 11 -21.12 3.70 -53.99
CA ILE A 11 -19.89 4.49 -54.02
C ILE A 11 -19.14 4.16 -55.33
N ASP A 12 -19.00 5.15 -56.20
CA ASP A 12 -18.26 5.08 -57.46
C ASP A 12 -17.10 6.09 -57.48
N GLU A 13 -16.26 6.00 -58.52
CA GLU A 13 -15.10 6.88 -58.65
C GLU A 13 -15.47 8.36 -58.78
N GLU A 14 -16.63 8.69 -59.38
CA GLU A 14 -17.06 10.08 -59.51
C GLU A 14 -17.47 10.67 -58.16
N MET A 15 -18.24 9.94 -57.36
CA MET A 15 -18.62 10.33 -56.00
C MET A 15 -17.39 10.55 -55.13
N LEU A 16 -16.40 9.66 -55.25
CA LEU A 16 -15.15 9.76 -54.50
C LEU A 16 -14.32 10.99 -54.91
N LYS A 17 -14.20 11.25 -56.22
CA LYS A 17 -13.52 12.46 -56.73
C LYS A 17 -14.21 13.73 -56.23
N GLN A 18 -15.53 13.80 -56.35
CA GLN A 18 -16.33 14.93 -55.86
C GLN A 18 -16.16 15.12 -54.35
N ALA A 19 -16.25 14.04 -53.57
CA ALA A 19 -16.08 14.10 -52.12
C ALA A 19 -14.69 14.63 -51.72
N ILE A 20 -13.64 14.19 -52.40
CA ILE A 20 -12.27 14.67 -52.14
C ILE A 20 -12.09 16.12 -52.59
N GLU A 21 -12.66 16.52 -53.73
CA GLU A 21 -12.60 17.92 -54.18
C GLU A 21 -13.35 18.87 -53.24
N GLU A 22 -14.49 18.44 -52.69
CA GLU A 22 -15.29 19.22 -51.74
C GLU A 22 -14.62 19.32 -50.36
N GLN A 23 -13.90 18.28 -49.94
CA GLN A 23 -13.27 18.17 -48.63
C GLN A 23 -11.78 18.55 -48.64
N GLY A 24 -11.19 18.71 -49.81
CA GLY A 24 -9.80 19.07 -50.04
C GLY A 24 -9.52 20.57 -49.82
N PRO A 25 -8.24 20.99 -49.91
CA PRO A 25 -7.83 22.37 -49.69
C PRO A 25 -8.44 23.33 -50.75
N GLN A 26 -8.94 24.49 -50.31
CA GLN A 26 -9.55 25.50 -51.18
C GLN A 26 -8.53 26.56 -51.67
N GLY A 27 -8.84 27.27 -52.76
CA GLY A 27 -7.98 28.32 -53.32
C GLY A 27 -6.84 27.78 -54.21
N GLN A 28 -5.69 28.46 -54.25
CA GLN A 28 -4.57 28.09 -55.13
C GLN A 28 -4.06 26.65 -54.89
N ALA A 29 -4.10 26.16 -53.65
CA ALA A 29 -3.73 24.78 -53.33
C ALA A 29 -4.72 23.74 -53.88
N GLY A 30 -6.02 24.08 -53.93
CA GLY A 30 -7.05 23.26 -54.57
C GLY A 30 -6.93 23.24 -56.09
N ASP A 31 -6.61 24.39 -56.70
CA ASP A 31 -6.38 24.50 -58.14
C ASP A 31 -5.15 23.70 -58.62
N ILE A 32 -4.14 23.55 -57.76
CA ILE A 32 -2.96 22.71 -58.01
C ILE A 32 -3.33 21.23 -57.87
N SER A 33 -4.06 20.86 -56.80
CA SER A 33 -4.52 19.48 -56.59
C SER A 33 -5.42 18.97 -57.74
N LYS A 34 -6.29 19.84 -58.28
CA LYS A 34 -7.12 19.53 -59.46
C LYS A 34 -6.30 19.33 -60.75
N LYS A 35 -5.12 19.93 -60.86
CA LYS A 35 -4.22 19.79 -62.02
C LYS A 35 -3.29 18.59 -61.93
N GLU A 36 -2.85 18.22 -60.73
CA GLU A 36 -1.93 17.10 -60.48
C GLU A 36 -2.64 15.75 -60.34
N GLY A 37 -3.96 15.75 -60.13
CA GLY A 37 -4.78 14.55 -59.98
C GLY A 37 -4.83 14.09 -58.52
N VAL A 38 -5.96 13.48 -58.14
CA VAL A 38 -6.20 13.05 -56.75
C VAL A 38 -5.44 11.76 -56.47
N GLN A 39 -4.45 11.81 -55.58
CA GLN A 39 -3.76 10.64 -55.05
C GLN A 39 -4.57 10.05 -53.89
N TYR A 40 -5.33 8.98 -54.16
CA TYR A 40 -6.19 8.33 -53.15
C TYR A 40 -5.40 7.75 -51.97
N GLU A 41 -4.13 7.42 -52.19
CA GLU A 41 -3.22 6.85 -51.20
C GLU A 41 -2.83 7.86 -50.11
N ASP A 42 -2.97 9.16 -50.34
CA ASP A 42 -2.62 10.22 -49.37
C ASP A 42 -3.83 10.67 -48.51
N VAL A 43 -5.03 10.18 -48.82
CA VAL A 43 -6.26 10.59 -48.14
C VAL A 43 -6.37 9.90 -46.78
N LEU A 44 -6.26 10.69 -45.71
CA LEU A 44 -6.34 10.20 -44.32
C LEU A 44 -7.76 10.19 -43.76
N GLN A 45 -8.67 11.03 -44.27
CA GLN A 45 -10.03 11.18 -43.78
C GLN A 45 -10.98 11.34 -44.96
N LEU A 46 -12.12 10.65 -44.91
CA LEU A 46 -13.13 10.69 -45.97
C LEU A 46 -14.52 10.74 -45.33
N ARG A 47 -15.32 11.73 -45.75
CA ARG A 47 -16.71 11.86 -45.34
C ARG A 47 -17.66 11.64 -46.51
N LEU A 48 -18.64 10.77 -46.30
CA LEU A 48 -19.65 10.39 -47.27
C LEU A 48 -21.04 10.39 -46.60
N ASP A 49 -21.23 11.28 -45.62
CA ASP A 49 -22.48 11.49 -44.90
C ASP A 49 -23.59 12.05 -45.81
N TYR A 50 -24.85 11.64 -45.59
CA TYR A 50 -26.04 12.13 -46.30
C TYR A 50 -26.04 11.99 -47.84
N ARG A 51 -25.41 10.93 -48.38
CA ARG A 51 -25.32 10.70 -49.84
C ARG A 51 -26.27 9.63 -50.39
N ASN A 52 -27.19 9.13 -49.56
CA ASN A 52 -28.12 8.06 -49.91
C ASN A 52 -27.42 6.80 -50.44
N ILE A 53 -26.29 6.44 -49.82
CA ILE A 53 -25.46 5.29 -50.22
C ILE A 53 -26.13 4.00 -49.75
N LEU A 54 -26.32 3.04 -50.67
CA LEU A 54 -26.80 1.68 -50.38
C LEU A 54 -25.66 0.68 -50.22
N LYS A 55 -24.58 0.85 -51.01
CA LYS A 55 -23.48 -0.11 -51.09
C LYS A 55 -22.13 0.57 -51.08
N ILE A 56 -21.25 0.06 -50.21
CA ILE A 56 -19.86 0.49 -50.11
C ILE A 56 -19.04 -0.23 -51.19
N TYR A 57 -18.42 0.53 -52.09
CA TYR A 57 -17.61 0.00 -53.18
C TYR A 57 -16.49 1.01 -53.56
N HIS A 58 -15.55 0.61 -54.42
CA HIS A 58 -14.43 1.45 -54.90
C HIS A 58 -13.48 2.08 -53.84
N LEU A 59 -13.57 1.70 -52.56
CA LEU A 59 -12.69 2.22 -51.50
C LEU A 59 -11.30 1.55 -51.41
N TRP A 60 -10.98 0.57 -52.27
CA TRP A 60 -9.74 -0.22 -52.14
C TRP A 60 -8.44 0.57 -52.37
N HIS A 61 -8.50 1.74 -53.00
CA HIS A 61 -7.34 2.62 -53.24
C HIS A 61 -6.97 3.49 -52.03
N PHE A 62 -7.83 3.58 -51.00
CA PHE A 62 -7.63 4.46 -49.84
C PHE A 62 -6.85 3.77 -48.71
N THR A 63 -5.67 3.22 -49.01
CA THR A 63 -4.91 2.38 -48.07
C THR A 63 -4.41 3.13 -46.84
N SER A 64 -4.30 4.45 -46.89
CA SER A 64 -3.86 5.29 -45.76
C SER A 64 -5.01 5.87 -44.93
N LEU A 65 -6.26 5.53 -45.26
CA LEU A 65 -7.43 6.10 -44.59
C LEU A 65 -7.47 5.73 -43.11
N THR A 66 -7.61 6.73 -42.26
CA THR A 66 -7.69 6.60 -40.80
C THR A 66 -9.07 6.90 -40.24
N LYS A 67 -9.86 7.74 -40.93
CA LYS A 67 -11.24 8.07 -40.54
C LYS A 67 -12.18 7.96 -41.73
N LEU A 68 -13.26 7.22 -41.55
CA LEU A 68 -14.32 7.06 -42.54
C LEU A 68 -15.67 7.37 -41.92
N GLN A 69 -16.34 8.38 -42.46
CA GLN A 69 -17.68 8.78 -42.04
C GLN A 69 -18.69 8.39 -43.12
N LEU A 70 -19.63 7.52 -42.78
CA LEU A 70 -20.67 6.97 -43.65
C LEU A 70 -22.06 7.05 -42.98
N ASP A 71 -22.23 7.91 -41.98
CA ASP A 71 -23.49 8.06 -41.27
C ASP A 71 -24.59 8.69 -42.14
N ASN A 72 -25.85 8.47 -41.75
CA ASN A 72 -27.03 9.00 -42.45
C ASN A 72 -27.10 8.59 -43.93
N ASN A 73 -26.88 7.29 -44.19
CA ASN A 73 -27.05 6.65 -45.49
C ASN A 73 -28.09 5.52 -45.41
N VAL A 74 -28.21 4.71 -46.45
CA VAL A 74 -29.14 3.57 -46.50
C VAL A 74 -28.39 2.24 -46.62
N ILE A 75 -27.17 2.17 -46.08
CA ILE A 75 -26.29 1.00 -46.18
C ILE A 75 -26.91 -0.18 -45.43
N GLU A 76 -27.01 -1.33 -46.09
CA GLU A 76 -27.58 -2.55 -45.48
C GLU A 76 -26.51 -3.54 -45.04
N ARG A 77 -25.32 -3.48 -45.63
CA ARG A 77 -24.22 -4.42 -45.39
C ARG A 77 -22.89 -3.72 -45.29
N ILE A 78 -22.09 -4.15 -44.33
CA ILE A 78 -20.71 -3.69 -44.17
C ILE A 78 -19.82 -4.51 -45.11
N GLU A 79 -19.47 -3.92 -46.25
CA GLU A 79 -18.62 -4.54 -47.26
C GLU A 79 -17.63 -3.53 -47.85
N GLY A 80 -16.68 -4.00 -48.67
CA GLY A 80 -15.74 -3.10 -49.36
C GLY A 80 -14.68 -2.42 -48.49
N LEU A 81 -14.63 -2.69 -47.18
CA LEU A 81 -13.68 -2.07 -46.24
C LEU A 81 -12.37 -2.86 -46.05
N LYS A 82 -12.23 -4.03 -46.67
CA LYS A 82 -11.13 -4.98 -46.39
C LYS A 82 -9.73 -4.36 -46.47
N ASN A 83 -9.52 -3.45 -47.41
CA ASN A 83 -8.23 -2.84 -47.69
C ASN A 83 -7.88 -1.64 -46.79
N LEU A 84 -8.82 -1.17 -45.97
CA LEU A 84 -8.66 0.01 -45.10
C LEU A 84 -8.01 -0.36 -43.76
N THR A 85 -6.90 -1.08 -43.79
CA THR A 85 -6.25 -1.65 -42.59
C THR A 85 -5.70 -0.60 -41.62
N ASN A 86 -5.61 0.66 -42.04
CA ASN A 86 -5.18 1.80 -41.23
C ASN A 86 -6.34 2.55 -40.55
N LEU A 87 -7.59 2.08 -40.73
CA LEU A 87 -8.77 2.74 -40.18
C LEU A 87 -8.77 2.68 -38.65
N VAL A 88 -8.94 3.84 -38.02
CA VAL A 88 -8.98 4.03 -36.56
C VAL A 88 -10.38 4.41 -36.10
N TRP A 89 -11.12 5.15 -36.94
CA TRP A 89 -12.47 5.64 -36.65
C TRP A 89 -13.41 5.35 -37.82
N LEU A 90 -14.53 4.70 -37.53
CA LEU A 90 -15.57 4.35 -38.50
C LEU A 90 -16.95 4.68 -37.95
N ASP A 91 -17.66 5.57 -38.65
CA ASP A 91 -19.05 5.89 -38.33
C ASP A 91 -19.99 5.38 -39.42
N LEU A 92 -20.86 4.45 -39.03
CA LEU A 92 -21.91 3.83 -39.83
C LEU A 92 -23.29 4.06 -39.18
N SER A 93 -23.41 5.07 -38.32
CA SER A 93 -24.65 5.38 -37.61
C SER A 93 -25.77 5.78 -38.59
N PHE A 94 -27.03 5.60 -38.21
CA PHE A 94 -28.19 5.95 -39.03
C PHE A 94 -28.15 5.28 -40.43
N ASN A 95 -27.95 3.97 -40.45
CA ASN A 95 -28.00 3.11 -41.64
C ASN A 95 -29.01 1.97 -41.42
N ASN A 96 -29.08 1.01 -42.35
CA ASN A 96 -29.98 -0.14 -42.30
C ASN A 96 -29.25 -1.48 -42.05
N ILE A 97 -28.09 -1.44 -41.40
CA ILE A 97 -27.22 -2.62 -41.19
C ILE A 97 -27.90 -3.61 -40.23
N GLN A 98 -27.93 -4.89 -40.60
CA GLN A 98 -28.54 -5.96 -39.79
C GLN A 98 -27.52 -6.87 -39.11
N VAL A 99 -26.34 -7.03 -39.71
CA VAL A 99 -25.29 -7.95 -39.24
C VAL A 99 -23.97 -7.20 -39.22
N ILE A 100 -23.23 -7.35 -38.13
CA ILE A 100 -21.84 -6.89 -38.06
C ILE A 100 -20.99 -7.90 -38.84
N GLU A 101 -20.45 -7.47 -39.97
CA GLU A 101 -19.58 -8.30 -40.84
C GLU A 101 -18.53 -7.42 -41.52
N GLY A 102 -17.56 -8.01 -42.23
CA GLY A 102 -16.64 -7.24 -43.08
C GLY A 102 -15.60 -6.36 -42.36
N LEU A 103 -15.53 -6.39 -41.03
CA LEU A 103 -14.59 -5.59 -40.21
C LEU A 103 -13.29 -6.32 -39.85
N ASN A 104 -13.15 -7.60 -40.21
CA ASN A 104 -12.07 -8.47 -39.70
C ASN A 104 -10.65 -7.99 -39.97
N SER A 105 -10.43 -7.18 -41.02
CA SER A 105 -9.11 -6.64 -41.38
C SER A 105 -8.79 -5.30 -40.71
N LEU A 106 -9.74 -4.68 -40.02
CA LEU A 106 -9.63 -3.35 -39.43
C LEU A 106 -9.05 -3.41 -38.01
N VAL A 107 -7.93 -4.12 -37.84
CA VAL A 107 -7.34 -4.43 -36.52
C VAL A 107 -6.92 -3.20 -35.71
N LYS A 108 -6.75 -2.04 -36.35
CA LYS A 108 -6.40 -0.75 -35.72
C LYS A 108 -7.61 0.09 -35.31
N LEU A 109 -8.82 -0.41 -35.52
CA LEU A 109 -10.05 0.33 -35.24
C LEU A 109 -10.19 0.54 -33.73
N LYS A 110 -10.34 1.80 -33.33
CA LYS A 110 -10.48 2.21 -31.91
C LYS A 110 -11.88 2.68 -31.57
N ASP A 111 -12.58 3.23 -32.56
CA ASP A 111 -13.93 3.78 -32.41
C ASP A 111 -14.81 3.31 -33.56
N LEU A 112 -15.88 2.61 -33.20
CA LEU A 112 -16.89 2.09 -34.10
C LEU A 112 -18.27 2.56 -33.67
N SER A 113 -18.91 3.34 -34.54
CA SER A 113 -20.27 3.82 -34.33
C SER A 113 -21.25 3.12 -35.28
N LEU A 114 -22.17 2.37 -34.69
CA LEU A 114 -23.26 1.62 -35.32
C LEU A 114 -24.63 2.04 -34.76
N PHE A 115 -24.70 3.25 -34.19
CA PHE A 115 -25.92 3.76 -33.57
C PHE A 115 -27.07 3.86 -34.57
N ASN A 116 -28.29 3.50 -34.15
CA ASN A 116 -29.48 3.57 -35.00
C ASN A 116 -29.36 2.76 -36.31
N ASN A 117 -29.12 1.47 -36.15
CA ASN A 117 -29.14 0.46 -37.22
C ASN A 117 -30.20 -0.62 -36.89
N ARG A 118 -30.17 -1.76 -37.58
CA ARG A 118 -31.10 -2.89 -37.39
C ARG A 118 -30.41 -4.15 -36.87
N ILE A 119 -29.30 -4.00 -36.15
CA ILE A 119 -28.48 -5.12 -35.66
C ILE A 119 -29.23 -5.84 -34.53
N SER A 120 -29.35 -7.16 -34.61
CA SER A 120 -30.03 -7.98 -33.60
C SER A 120 -29.06 -8.71 -32.66
N VAL A 121 -27.85 -9.01 -33.12
CA VAL A 121 -26.81 -9.75 -32.38
C VAL A 121 -25.48 -9.01 -32.49
N ILE A 122 -24.76 -8.89 -31.37
CA ILE A 122 -23.39 -8.38 -31.35
C ILE A 122 -22.45 -9.57 -31.53
N GLU A 123 -21.85 -9.68 -32.72
CA GLU A 123 -20.92 -10.75 -33.10
C GLU A 123 -19.86 -10.23 -34.08
N ASN A 124 -18.86 -11.06 -34.41
CA ASN A 124 -17.80 -10.76 -35.39
C ASN A 124 -16.94 -9.53 -35.05
N LEU A 125 -16.67 -9.29 -33.76
CA LEU A 125 -15.80 -8.21 -33.29
C LEU A 125 -14.45 -8.71 -32.74
N ASP A 126 -14.21 -10.03 -32.71
CA ASP A 126 -13.05 -10.66 -32.05
C ASP A 126 -11.68 -10.19 -32.58
N SER A 127 -11.63 -9.73 -33.84
CA SER A 127 -10.43 -9.21 -34.47
C SER A 127 -10.09 -7.77 -34.09
N LEU A 128 -11.04 -7.01 -33.52
CA LEU A 128 -10.91 -5.59 -33.21
C LEU A 128 -10.34 -5.39 -31.80
N ARG A 129 -9.11 -5.88 -31.59
CA ARG A 129 -8.45 -5.91 -30.27
C ARG A 129 -8.19 -4.54 -29.67
N ASP A 130 -8.07 -3.51 -30.51
CA ASP A 130 -7.80 -2.13 -30.11
C ASP A 130 -9.09 -1.29 -30.00
N LEU A 131 -10.28 -1.89 -30.00
CA LEU A 131 -11.55 -1.16 -29.93
C LEU A 131 -11.78 -0.63 -28.50
N HIS A 132 -11.78 0.69 -28.34
CA HIS A 132 -12.02 1.37 -27.06
C HIS A 132 -13.46 1.86 -26.92
N VAL A 133 -14.08 2.24 -28.04
CA VAL A 133 -15.43 2.80 -28.09
C VAL A 133 -16.28 2.02 -29.09
N LEU A 134 -17.40 1.47 -28.61
CA LEU A 134 -18.40 0.80 -29.43
C LEU A 134 -19.77 1.42 -29.13
N SER A 135 -20.32 2.18 -30.08
CA SER A 135 -21.67 2.73 -29.98
C SER A 135 -22.64 1.88 -30.80
N PHE A 136 -23.60 1.24 -30.14
CA PHE A 136 -24.60 0.36 -30.79
C PHE A 136 -26.03 0.63 -30.29
N GLY A 137 -26.26 1.79 -29.68
CA GLY A 137 -27.59 2.18 -29.21
C GLY A 137 -28.64 2.24 -30.34
N ASN A 138 -29.92 2.12 -29.97
CA ASN A 138 -31.06 2.10 -30.90
C ASN A 138 -30.95 1.04 -32.02
N ASN A 139 -30.58 -0.19 -31.65
CA ASN A 139 -30.57 -1.38 -32.50
C ASN A 139 -31.62 -2.41 -32.02
N ALA A 140 -31.77 -3.52 -32.73
CA ALA A 140 -32.72 -4.60 -32.40
C ALA A 140 -32.20 -5.62 -31.35
N ILE A 141 -31.14 -5.27 -30.60
CA ILE A 141 -30.47 -6.16 -29.64
C ILE A 141 -31.32 -6.44 -28.39
N ALA A 142 -32.25 -5.53 -28.04
CA ALA A 142 -33.09 -5.62 -26.85
C ALA A 142 -34.28 -6.60 -26.97
N GLN A 143 -34.35 -7.41 -28.02
CA GLN A 143 -35.36 -8.46 -28.14
C GLN A 143 -35.18 -9.49 -27.01
N LEU A 144 -36.28 -9.86 -26.35
CA LEU A 144 -36.28 -10.69 -25.14
C LEU A 144 -35.58 -12.05 -25.37
N GLU A 145 -35.77 -12.62 -26.55
CA GLU A 145 -35.20 -13.91 -26.99
C GLU A 145 -33.66 -13.88 -27.07
N ASN A 146 -33.08 -12.75 -27.49
CA ASN A 146 -31.62 -12.58 -27.56
C ASN A 146 -30.99 -12.43 -26.16
N ARG A 147 -31.74 -11.87 -25.21
CA ARG A 147 -31.29 -11.76 -23.81
C ARG A 147 -31.27 -13.12 -23.11
N GLU A 148 -32.29 -13.94 -23.33
CA GLU A 148 -32.35 -15.28 -22.73
C GLU A 148 -31.25 -16.19 -23.28
N THR A 149 -31.02 -16.19 -24.60
CA THR A 149 -29.93 -16.97 -25.20
C THR A 149 -28.54 -16.53 -24.72
N ALA A 150 -28.30 -15.23 -24.60
CA ALA A 150 -27.05 -14.72 -24.02
C ALA A 150 -26.89 -15.15 -22.55
N TYR A 151 -27.96 -15.03 -21.76
CA TYR A 151 -27.93 -15.45 -20.35
C TYR A 151 -27.61 -16.95 -20.22
N THR A 152 -28.28 -17.83 -20.98
CA THR A 152 -28.01 -19.27 -20.95
C THR A 152 -26.58 -19.60 -21.38
N LYS A 153 -26.05 -18.91 -22.38
CA LYS A 153 -24.69 -19.15 -22.89
C LYS A 153 -23.60 -18.76 -21.89
N TYR A 154 -23.77 -17.65 -21.18
CA TYR A 154 -22.73 -17.09 -20.31
C TYR A 154 -22.94 -17.34 -18.81
N LYS A 155 -24.08 -17.89 -18.39
CA LYS A 155 -24.40 -18.16 -16.98
C LYS A 155 -23.26 -18.86 -16.23
N TYR A 156 -22.76 -19.98 -16.75
CA TYR A 156 -21.69 -20.74 -16.08
C TYR A 156 -20.36 -19.99 -16.04
N ALA A 157 -20.07 -19.18 -17.06
CA ALA A 157 -18.86 -18.35 -17.07
C ALA A 157 -18.95 -17.25 -16.00
N ILE A 158 -20.12 -16.63 -15.84
CA ILE A 158 -20.38 -15.62 -14.81
C ILE A 158 -20.29 -16.26 -13.41
N GLU A 159 -20.91 -17.42 -13.20
CA GLU A 159 -20.83 -18.15 -11.93
C GLU A 159 -19.38 -18.51 -11.57
N GLY A 160 -18.59 -19.00 -12.53
CA GLY A 160 -17.17 -19.29 -12.31
C GLY A 160 -16.33 -18.03 -12.03
N MET A 161 -16.62 -16.89 -12.65
CA MET A 161 -15.96 -15.62 -12.33
C MET A 161 -16.30 -15.16 -10.91
N GLN A 162 -17.57 -15.27 -10.49
CA GLN A 162 -18.00 -14.90 -9.14
C GLN A 162 -17.37 -15.79 -8.06
N GLU A 163 -17.22 -17.10 -8.32
CA GLU A 163 -16.53 -18.01 -7.40
C GLU A 163 -15.05 -17.67 -7.28
N ASN A 164 -14.37 -17.38 -8.39
CA ASN A 164 -12.98 -16.94 -8.38
C ASN A 164 -12.81 -15.61 -7.62
N GLU A 165 -13.69 -14.64 -7.83
CA GLU A 165 -13.68 -13.36 -7.10
C GLU A 165 -13.87 -13.57 -5.58
N LEU A 166 -14.77 -14.48 -5.19
CA LEU A 166 -14.98 -14.81 -3.78
C LEU A 166 -13.75 -15.49 -3.16
N GLN A 167 -13.14 -16.44 -3.87
CA GLN A 167 -11.91 -17.09 -3.41
C GLN A 167 -10.76 -16.10 -3.28
N GLU A 168 -10.62 -15.17 -4.24
CA GLU A 168 -9.60 -14.12 -4.19
C GLU A 168 -9.83 -13.18 -3.00
N GLN A 169 -11.08 -12.78 -2.73
CA GLN A 169 -11.41 -11.98 -1.54
C GLN A 169 -11.10 -12.71 -0.24
N GLN A 170 -11.44 -14.00 -0.15
CA GLN A 170 -11.12 -14.83 1.01
C GLN A 170 -9.61 -14.99 1.19
N ALA A 171 -8.85 -15.15 0.11
CA ALA A 171 -7.39 -15.23 0.15
C ALA A 171 -6.77 -13.90 0.61
N ILE A 172 -7.28 -12.77 0.13
CA ILE A 172 -6.84 -11.43 0.57
C ILE A 172 -7.10 -11.24 2.06
N GLU A 173 -8.30 -11.60 2.53
CA GLU A 173 -8.66 -11.45 3.95
C GLU A 173 -7.83 -12.41 4.84
N ALA A 174 -7.64 -13.66 4.43
CA ALA A 174 -6.79 -14.61 5.13
C ALA A 174 -5.33 -14.13 5.20
N GLN A 175 -4.80 -13.59 4.10
CA GLN A 175 -3.46 -13.01 4.07
C GLN A 175 -3.35 -11.79 5.00
N LYS A 176 -4.39 -10.97 5.06
CA LYS A 176 -4.45 -9.81 5.95
C LYS A 176 -4.43 -10.24 7.42
N ILE A 177 -5.25 -11.22 7.81
CA ILE A 177 -5.26 -11.78 9.17
C ILE A 177 -3.89 -12.34 9.53
N SER A 178 -3.28 -13.14 8.64
CA SER A 178 -1.95 -13.71 8.86
C SER A 178 -0.87 -12.63 9.02
N ASN A 179 -0.95 -11.55 8.24
CA ASN A 179 -0.02 -10.43 8.37
C ASN A 179 -0.21 -9.66 9.69
N GLU A 180 -1.44 -9.49 10.16
CA GLU A 180 -1.75 -8.86 11.45
C GLU A 180 -1.23 -9.69 12.63
N GLU A 181 -1.42 -11.01 12.59
CA GLU A 181 -0.85 -11.93 13.58
C GLU A 181 0.68 -11.89 13.58
N LEU A 182 1.32 -11.92 12.40
CA LEU A 182 2.77 -11.82 12.30
C LEU A 182 3.28 -10.46 12.81
N GLN A 183 2.52 -9.38 12.60
CA GLN A 183 2.88 -8.06 13.12
C GLN A 183 2.82 -8.05 14.65
N LEU A 184 1.79 -8.65 15.24
CA LEU A 184 1.71 -8.81 16.70
C LEU A 184 2.93 -9.57 17.26
N HIS A 185 3.33 -10.66 16.60
CA HIS A 185 4.51 -11.41 17.00
C HIS A 185 5.79 -10.56 16.91
N LYS A 186 5.88 -9.69 15.88
CA LYS A 186 6.99 -8.74 15.73
C LYS A 186 7.02 -7.67 16.81
N ASP A 187 5.87 -7.14 17.19
CA ASP A 187 5.74 -6.13 18.24
C ASP A 187 6.01 -6.73 19.64
N ALA A 188 5.85 -8.05 19.77
CA ALA A 188 6.24 -8.84 20.93
C ALA A 188 7.69 -9.36 20.89
N PHE A 189 8.43 -9.14 19.79
CA PHE A 189 9.80 -9.61 19.56
C PHE A 189 9.98 -11.13 19.51
N VAL A 190 8.93 -11.86 19.15
CA VAL A 190 8.90 -13.34 19.17
C VAL A 190 8.45 -13.94 17.85
N GLU A 191 8.60 -13.20 16.73
CA GLU A 191 8.33 -13.78 15.42
C GLU A 191 9.10 -15.09 15.19
N PHE A 192 8.45 -16.08 14.58
CA PHE A 192 9.04 -17.39 14.27
C PHE A 192 9.54 -18.20 15.50
N LEU A 193 9.06 -17.90 16.72
CA LEU A 193 9.28 -18.74 17.91
C LEU A 193 8.04 -19.54 18.32
N ASN A 194 6.95 -19.45 17.55
CA ASN A 194 5.67 -20.11 17.83
C ASN A 194 5.61 -21.58 17.37
N GLY A 195 6.75 -22.18 17.02
CA GLY A 195 6.83 -23.51 16.44
C GLY A 195 8.28 -23.90 16.12
N PRO A 196 8.49 -24.77 15.11
CA PRO A 196 9.80 -25.36 14.83
C PRO A 196 10.73 -24.46 14.01
N GLN A 197 10.38 -23.21 13.71
CA GLN A 197 11.11 -22.42 12.71
C GLN A 197 12.56 -22.13 13.10
N LEU A 198 12.85 -21.92 14.39
CA LEU A 198 14.23 -21.78 14.86
C LEU A 198 15.01 -23.08 14.63
N TYR A 199 14.41 -24.23 14.94
CA TYR A 199 14.98 -25.54 14.67
C TYR A 199 15.18 -25.77 13.18
N ASP A 200 14.17 -25.54 12.34
CA ASP A 200 14.24 -25.77 10.90
C ASP A 200 15.37 -24.89 10.27
N SER A 201 15.54 -23.64 10.76
CA SER A 201 16.62 -22.74 10.32
C SER A 201 18.04 -23.20 10.65
N MET A 202 18.20 -24.11 11.61
CA MET A 202 19.48 -24.73 11.95
C MET A 202 19.93 -25.71 10.86
N PHE A 203 18.99 -26.48 10.31
CA PHE A 203 19.26 -27.52 9.33
C PHE A 203 19.26 -26.99 7.88
N ASP A 204 18.53 -25.91 7.58
CA ASP A 204 18.49 -25.30 6.24
C ASP A 204 19.86 -24.84 5.73
N GLU A 205 20.78 -24.48 6.63
CA GLU A 205 22.15 -24.04 6.30
C GLU A 205 23.23 -25.03 6.77
N ASP A 206 22.83 -26.25 7.15
CA ASP A 206 23.73 -27.30 7.63
C ASP A 206 23.75 -28.52 6.68
N PRO A 207 24.58 -28.46 5.62
CA PRO A 207 24.70 -29.54 4.65
C PRO A 207 25.35 -30.80 5.24
N ASP A 208 26.02 -30.72 6.38
CA ASP A 208 26.59 -31.88 7.07
C ASP A 208 25.57 -32.48 8.04
N GLY A 209 24.72 -31.67 8.66
CA GLY A 209 23.54 -32.09 9.44
C GLY A 209 22.57 -32.97 8.65
N GLU A 210 22.25 -32.61 7.40
CA GLU A 210 21.41 -33.45 6.52
C GLU A 210 22.02 -34.84 6.31
N LYS A 211 23.35 -34.93 6.14
CA LYS A 211 24.05 -36.21 5.97
C LYS A 211 24.11 -36.99 7.28
N LEU A 212 24.31 -36.31 8.40
CA LEU A 212 24.33 -36.89 9.74
C LEU A 212 22.94 -37.45 10.14
N ALA A 213 21.86 -36.84 9.66
CA ALA A 213 20.50 -37.32 9.89
C ALA A 213 20.22 -38.71 9.29
N LEU A 214 20.98 -39.13 8.27
CA LEU A 214 20.84 -40.45 7.63
C LEU A 214 21.46 -41.58 8.46
N LEU A 215 22.16 -41.28 9.56
CA LEU A 215 22.81 -42.29 10.38
C LEU A 215 21.78 -43.21 11.09
N PRO A 216 22.02 -44.53 11.17
CA PRO A 216 21.11 -45.44 11.85
C PRO A 216 20.94 -45.09 13.34
N GLY A 217 19.70 -44.88 13.77
CA GLY A 217 19.37 -44.49 15.15
C GLY A 217 19.33 -42.98 15.41
N MET A 218 19.53 -42.15 14.38
CA MET A 218 19.50 -40.69 14.48
C MET A 218 18.07 -40.11 14.54
N GLU A 219 17.06 -40.85 14.04
CA GLU A 219 15.66 -40.41 13.99
C GLU A 219 15.09 -40.09 15.38
N GLU A 220 15.27 -40.97 16.36
CA GLU A 220 14.77 -40.74 17.73
C GLU A 220 15.47 -39.55 18.41
N LEU A 221 16.76 -39.35 18.13
CA LEU A 221 17.53 -38.24 18.66
C LEU A 221 17.04 -36.90 18.09
N LEU A 222 16.84 -36.84 16.77
CA LEU A 222 16.35 -35.64 16.07
C LEU A 222 14.92 -35.29 16.48
N GLU A 223 14.03 -36.27 16.62
CA GLU A 223 12.65 -36.04 17.08
C GLU A 223 12.62 -35.52 18.52
N SER A 224 13.40 -36.12 19.42
CA SER A 224 13.54 -35.69 20.82
C SER A 224 14.12 -34.28 20.93
N PHE A 225 15.16 -33.97 20.13
CA PHE A 225 15.78 -32.66 20.09
C PHE A 225 14.81 -31.60 19.55
N LYS A 226 14.14 -31.88 18.41
CA LYS A 226 13.12 -31.00 17.81
C LYS A 226 12.01 -30.66 18.79
N SER A 227 11.41 -31.67 19.41
CA SER A 227 10.29 -31.47 20.34
C SER A 227 10.68 -30.62 21.56
N LYS A 228 11.87 -30.85 22.13
CA LYS A 228 12.36 -30.05 23.26
C LYS A 228 12.73 -28.63 22.86
N MET A 229 13.36 -28.44 21.70
CA MET A 229 13.72 -27.11 21.19
C MET A 229 12.47 -26.28 20.88
N GLU A 230 11.46 -26.89 20.24
CA GLU A 230 10.17 -26.26 19.98
C GLU A 230 9.47 -25.85 21.29
N ALA A 231 9.48 -26.71 22.32
CA ALA A 231 8.91 -26.40 23.61
C ALA A 231 9.60 -25.22 24.32
N LEU A 232 10.91 -25.05 24.14
CA LEU A 232 11.64 -23.87 24.63
C LEU A 232 11.29 -22.60 23.84
N CYS A 233 11.19 -22.71 22.51
CA CYS A 233 10.78 -21.59 21.65
C CYS A 233 9.38 -21.09 22.00
N VAL A 234 8.42 -21.99 22.19
CA VAL A 234 7.04 -21.66 22.56
C VAL A 234 6.99 -20.99 23.93
N GLN A 235 7.84 -21.37 24.90
CA GLN A 235 7.94 -20.67 26.18
C GLN A 235 8.39 -19.21 26.02
N ILE A 236 9.39 -18.95 25.17
CA ILE A 236 9.82 -17.58 24.85
C ILE A 236 8.67 -16.82 24.17
N PHE A 237 7.97 -17.46 23.24
CA PHE A 237 6.86 -16.89 22.51
C PHE A 237 5.71 -16.43 23.43
N ASP A 238 5.22 -17.33 24.30
CA ASP A 238 4.13 -17.03 25.22
C ASP A 238 4.52 -15.96 26.24
N ALA A 239 5.76 -15.99 26.72
CA ALA A 239 6.29 -14.96 27.60
C ALA A 239 6.38 -13.60 26.89
N GLY A 240 6.80 -13.57 25.63
CA GLY A 240 6.88 -12.35 24.82
C GLY A 240 5.52 -11.72 24.59
N LEU A 241 4.49 -12.51 24.25
CA LEU A 241 3.12 -12.02 24.10
C LEU A 241 2.55 -11.47 25.41
N THR A 242 2.75 -12.20 26.52
CA THR A 242 2.30 -11.78 27.85
C THR A 242 2.94 -10.46 28.24
N GLN A 243 4.25 -10.34 28.04
CA GLN A 243 4.99 -9.15 28.42
C GLN A 243 4.67 -7.98 27.48
N HIS A 244 4.47 -8.21 26.18
CA HIS A 244 3.99 -7.18 25.25
C HIS A 244 2.65 -6.58 25.71
N ALA A 245 1.70 -7.41 26.14
CA ALA A 245 0.43 -6.94 26.69
C ALA A 245 0.63 -6.08 27.95
N GLN A 246 1.53 -6.48 28.85
CA GLN A 246 1.86 -5.72 30.05
C GLN A 246 2.51 -4.37 29.73
N ARG A 247 3.50 -4.34 28.82
CA ARG A 247 4.14 -3.09 28.37
C ARG A 247 3.15 -2.15 27.72
N THR A 248 2.24 -2.68 26.90
CA THR A 248 1.20 -1.89 26.22
C THR A 248 0.28 -1.25 27.24
N ALA A 249 -0.20 -2.02 28.22
CA ALA A 249 -1.04 -1.48 29.30
C ALA A 249 -0.32 -0.41 30.13
N GLU A 250 0.99 -0.58 30.39
CA GLU A 250 1.79 0.40 31.11
C GLU A 250 1.96 1.71 30.31
N VAL A 251 2.22 1.61 29.01
CA VAL A 251 2.29 2.76 28.09
C VAL A 251 0.96 3.51 28.04
N GLU A 252 -0.16 2.78 27.93
CA GLU A 252 -1.50 3.37 27.93
C GLU A 252 -1.80 4.09 29.25
N SER A 253 -1.46 3.47 30.38
CA SER A 253 -1.62 4.05 31.71
C SER A 253 -0.82 5.34 31.86
N PHE A 254 0.46 5.34 31.45
CA PHE A 254 1.31 6.53 31.44
C PHE A 254 0.69 7.67 30.64
N PHE A 255 0.28 7.39 29.39
CA PHE A 255 -0.30 8.42 28.56
C PHE A 255 -1.62 8.93 29.15
N SER A 256 -2.47 8.08 29.72
CA SER A 256 -3.70 8.51 30.38
C SER A 256 -3.41 9.53 31.50
N CYS A 257 -2.48 9.21 32.41
CA CYS A 257 -2.09 10.09 33.51
C CYS A 257 -1.45 11.40 33.02
N SER A 258 -0.59 11.32 32.01
CA SER A 258 0.07 12.49 31.40
C SER A 258 -0.96 13.43 30.75
N HIS A 259 -1.91 12.88 29.98
CA HIS A 259 -2.96 13.67 29.33
C HIS A 259 -3.88 14.34 30.35
N GLU A 260 -4.22 13.67 31.45
CA GLU A 260 -5.00 14.24 32.53
C GLU A 260 -4.28 15.42 33.19
N ALA A 261 -3.00 15.26 33.55
CA ALA A 261 -2.19 16.34 34.12
C ALA A 261 -2.10 17.58 33.20
N VAL A 262 -1.89 17.36 31.89
CA VAL A 262 -1.87 18.43 30.89
C VAL A 262 -3.24 19.09 30.75
N ALA A 263 -4.33 18.32 30.75
CA ALA A 263 -5.69 18.84 30.63
C ALA A 263 -6.06 19.73 31.82
N ASP A 264 -5.74 19.28 33.04
CA ASP A 264 -5.97 20.03 34.27
C ASP A 264 -5.18 21.35 34.30
N ASN A 265 -3.91 21.31 33.92
CA ASN A 265 -3.09 22.52 33.83
C ASN A 265 -3.64 23.48 32.78
N ARG A 266 -4.01 22.97 31.60
CA ARG A 266 -4.60 23.76 30.52
C ARG A 266 -5.89 24.43 30.97
N GLN A 267 -6.74 23.75 31.72
CA GLN A 267 -7.98 24.33 32.26
C GLN A 267 -7.69 25.46 33.25
N LYS A 268 -6.76 25.26 34.19
CA LYS A 268 -6.34 26.29 35.15
C LYS A 268 -5.75 27.52 34.44
N ALA A 269 -4.85 27.30 33.48
CA ALA A 269 -4.24 28.36 32.69
C ALA A 269 -5.28 29.13 31.85
N ALA A 270 -6.25 28.43 31.26
CA ALA A 270 -7.33 29.06 30.48
C ALA A 270 -8.22 29.94 31.35
N GLN A 271 -8.55 29.50 32.57
CA GLN A 271 -9.34 30.30 33.51
C GLN A 271 -8.61 31.60 33.89
N ILE A 272 -7.33 31.51 34.27
CA ILE A 272 -6.51 32.67 34.63
C ILE A 272 -6.40 33.66 33.47
N ALA A 273 -6.18 33.16 32.26
CA ALA A 273 -6.11 34.00 31.05
C ALA A 273 -7.46 34.66 30.74
N ALA A 274 -8.58 33.95 30.90
CA ALA A 274 -9.92 34.49 30.69
C ALA A 274 -10.27 35.58 31.71
N ASP A 275 -9.91 35.37 32.99
CA ASP A 275 -10.12 36.35 34.05
C ASP A 275 -9.30 37.63 33.77
N PHE A 276 -8.04 37.49 33.36
CA PHE A 276 -7.21 38.61 32.94
C PHE A 276 -7.81 39.36 31.74
N GLU A 277 -8.23 38.64 30.69
CA GLU A 277 -8.82 39.27 29.50
C GLU A 277 -10.09 40.04 29.81
N SER A 278 -10.93 39.52 30.72
CA SER A 278 -12.15 40.21 31.14
C SER A 278 -11.82 41.53 31.86
N SER A 279 -10.86 41.51 32.77
CA SER A 279 -10.36 42.68 33.51
C SER A 279 -9.70 43.70 32.58
N ARG A 280 -8.85 43.23 31.67
CA ARG A 280 -8.16 44.08 30.67
C ARG A 280 -9.14 44.80 29.77
N ARG A 281 -10.16 44.11 29.24
CA ARG A 281 -11.20 44.72 28.40
C ARG A 281 -11.95 45.83 29.12
N GLN A 282 -12.28 45.62 30.39
CA GLN A 282 -12.94 46.65 31.19
C GLN A 282 -12.03 47.87 31.36
N LYS A 283 -10.75 47.66 31.72
CA LYS A 283 -9.78 48.75 31.89
C LYS A 283 -9.55 49.54 30.60
N ILE A 284 -9.48 48.87 29.44
CA ILE A 284 -9.34 49.57 28.15
C ILE A 284 -10.55 50.48 27.87
N LEU A 285 -11.77 50.04 28.19
CA LEU A 285 -12.96 50.88 28.05
C LEU A 285 -12.95 52.08 29.00
N GLU A 286 -12.44 51.90 30.22
CA GLU A 286 -12.25 52.99 31.19
C GLU A 286 -11.20 53.99 30.66
N MET A 287 -10.09 53.52 30.12
CA MET A 287 -8.99 54.33 29.57
C MET A 287 -9.44 55.21 28.40
N GLN A 288 -10.31 54.71 27.52
CA GLN A 288 -10.87 55.50 26.41
C GLN A 288 -11.72 56.71 26.83
N GLN A 289 -12.12 56.77 28.11
CA GLN A 289 -12.94 57.86 28.66
C GLN A 289 -12.11 58.86 29.47
N ILE A 290 -10.82 58.58 29.70
CA ILE A 290 -9.93 59.44 30.45
C ILE A 290 -9.40 60.55 29.54
N THR A 291 -9.46 61.79 30.00
CA THR A 291 -8.88 62.97 29.30
C THR A 291 -7.62 63.52 29.98
N ASP A 292 -7.27 62.97 31.15
CA ASP A 292 -6.10 63.35 31.93
C ASP A 292 -4.93 62.42 31.60
N VAL A 293 -3.86 62.99 31.06
CA VAL A 293 -2.68 62.25 30.58
C VAL A 293 -1.94 61.55 31.72
N GLU A 294 -1.82 62.17 32.90
CA GLU A 294 -1.15 61.54 34.05
C GLU A 294 -1.96 60.34 34.54
N LEU A 295 -3.29 60.48 34.60
CA LEU A 295 -4.18 59.39 34.99
C LEU A 295 -4.18 58.24 33.97
N LEU A 296 -4.09 58.55 32.67
CA LEU A 296 -3.98 57.52 31.63
C LEU A 296 -2.64 56.75 31.73
N GLU A 297 -1.53 57.45 31.95
CA GLU A 297 -0.22 56.81 32.13
C GLU A 297 -0.20 55.85 33.34
N ASP A 298 -0.85 56.23 34.46
CA ASP A 298 -1.00 55.36 35.64
C ASP A 298 -1.80 54.08 35.31
N HIS A 299 -2.89 54.21 34.55
CA HIS A 299 -3.70 53.07 34.11
C HIS A 299 -2.95 52.15 33.13
N ILE A 300 -2.17 52.71 32.20
CA ILE A 300 -1.31 51.95 31.28
C ILE A 300 -0.26 51.16 32.08
N SER A 301 0.44 51.82 33.01
CA SER A 301 1.47 51.18 33.85
C SER A 301 0.89 50.02 34.67
N LEU A 302 -0.29 50.22 35.26
CA LEU A 302 -0.97 49.18 36.03
C LEU A 302 -1.36 47.97 35.15
N CYS A 303 -1.83 48.20 33.93
CA CYS A 303 -2.13 47.12 32.98
C CYS A 303 -0.87 46.36 32.54
N GLN A 304 0.25 47.05 32.32
CA GLN A 304 1.54 46.42 31.99
C GLN A 304 2.08 45.57 33.16
N GLU A 305 1.90 46.02 34.40
CA GLU A 305 2.24 45.26 35.60
C GLU A 305 1.38 43.99 35.70
N GLN A 306 0.07 44.11 35.51
CA GLN A 306 -0.84 42.96 35.50
C GLN A 306 -0.54 41.96 34.38
N ALA A 307 -0.16 42.42 33.18
CA ALA A 307 0.28 41.55 32.10
C ALA A 307 1.57 40.80 32.44
N SER A 308 2.49 41.45 33.15
CA SER A 308 3.73 40.82 33.63
C SER A 308 3.43 39.78 34.72
N GLN A 309 2.53 40.10 35.66
CA GLN A 309 2.08 39.17 36.69
C GLN A 309 1.34 37.95 36.12
N LEU A 310 0.53 38.13 35.06
CA LEU A 310 -0.08 37.03 34.32
C LEU A 310 1.01 36.10 33.76
N SER A 311 2.03 36.67 33.12
CA SER A 311 3.15 35.89 32.57
C SER A 311 3.82 35.05 33.66
N GLU A 312 4.15 35.65 34.81
CA GLU A 312 4.80 34.96 35.92
C GLU A 312 3.92 33.81 36.46
N THR A 313 2.62 34.07 36.59
CA THR A 313 1.66 33.06 37.08
C THR A 313 1.54 31.88 36.11
N LEU A 314 1.41 32.16 34.79
CA LEU A 314 1.31 31.12 33.76
C LEU A 314 2.62 30.34 33.61
N LEU A 315 3.78 30.99 33.72
CA LEU A 315 5.08 30.32 33.71
C LEU A 315 5.29 29.48 34.97
N SER A 316 4.83 29.93 36.14
CA SER A 316 4.88 29.12 37.37
C SER A 316 3.99 27.88 37.24
N LEU A 317 2.82 28.00 36.62
CA LEU A 317 1.94 26.84 36.35
C LEU A 317 2.58 25.88 35.35
N GLU A 318 3.28 26.39 34.34
CA GLU A 318 4.01 25.55 33.39
C GLU A 318 5.16 24.82 34.06
N LEU A 319 5.91 25.48 34.95
CA LEU A 319 6.99 24.84 35.73
C LEU A 319 6.44 23.71 36.60
N GLN A 320 5.33 23.95 37.31
CA GLN A 320 4.66 22.92 38.11
C GLN A 320 4.20 21.72 37.27
N LEU A 321 3.69 21.96 36.05
CA LEU A 321 3.31 20.88 35.14
C LEU A 321 4.53 20.07 34.69
N VAL A 322 5.65 20.72 34.43
CA VAL A 322 6.90 20.05 34.03
C VAL A 322 7.40 19.16 35.16
N ASP A 323 7.42 19.66 36.40
CA ASP A 323 7.82 18.86 37.57
C ASP A 323 6.89 17.64 37.74
N GLN A 324 5.56 17.86 37.64
CA GLN A 324 4.57 16.78 37.73
C GLN A 324 4.76 15.71 36.63
N LEU A 325 5.00 16.13 35.39
CA LEU A 325 5.20 15.20 34.27
C LEU A 325 6.55 14.49 34.35
N GLU A 326 7.58 15.15 34.89
CA GLU A 326 8.88 14.52 35.14
C GLU A 326 8.76 13.40 36.18
N ASP A 327 7.97 13.61 37.25
CA ASP A 327 7.69 12.58 38.25
C ASP A 327 6.92 11.39 37.64
N ILE A 328 5.85 11.67 36.88
CA ILE A 328 5.08 10.63 36.16
C ILE A 328 5.99 9.86 35.19
N PHE A 329 6.86 10.57 34.49
CA PHE A 329 7.80 9.96 33.55
C PHE A 329 8.84 9.08 34.25
N LYS A 330 9.39 9.50 35.39
CA LYS A 330 10.37 8.69 36.16
C LYS A 330 9.76 7.41 36.69
N ASP A 331 8.52 7.47 37.18
CA ASP A 331 7.79 6.28 37.64
C ASP A 331 7.57 5.30 36.48
N PHE A 332 7.15 5.82 35.33
CA PHE A 332 7.00 5.04 34.09
C PHE A 332 8.34 4.46 33.58
N GLU A 333 9.40 5.25 33.54
CA GLU A 333 10.73 4.83 33.10
C GLU A 333 11.24 3.67 33.95
N ARG A 334 11.09 3.76 35.27
CA ARG A 334 11.44 2.70 36.19
C ARG A 334 10.62 1.44 35.94
N SER A 335 9.29 1.59 35.85
CA SER A 335 8.35 0.48 35.63
C SER A 335 8.67 -0.29 34.34
N ILE A 336 8.82 0.42 33.21
CA ILE A 336 9.16 -0.19 31.92
C ILE A 336 10.55 -0.82 31.96
N SER A 337 11.53 -0.16 32.58
CA SER A 337 12.89 -0.72 32.69
C SER A 337 12.90 -2.02 33.49
N ASP A 338 12.15 -2.08 34.60
CA ASP A 338 12.02 -3.29 35.42
C ASP A 338 11.30 -4.41 34.62
N MET A 339 10.23 -4.10 33.88
CA MET A 339 9.52 -5.07 33.04
C MET A 339 10.38 -5.61 31.89
N VAL A 340 11.13 -4.75 31.22
CA VAL A 340 12.03 -5.13 30.12
C VAL A 340 13.22 -5.92 30.66
N GLY A 341 13.83 -5.48 31.76
CA GLY A 341 14.94 -6.18 32.42
C GLY A 341 14.55 -7.59 32.85
N GLY A 342 13.41 -7.74 33.54
CA GLY A 342 12.92 -9.06 33.97
C GLY A 342 12.60 -9.99 32.79
N PHE A 343 12.09 -9.46 31.69
CA PHE A 343 11.86 -10.24 30.47
C PHE A 343 13.17 -10.70 29.82
N ILE A 344 14.16 -9.81 29.73
CA ILE A 344 15.48 -10.12 29.20
C ILE A 344 16.12 -11.26 30.02
N GLU A 345 16.17 -11.13 31.35
CA GLU A 345 16.74 -12.16 32.22
C GLU A 345 16.06 -13.52 32.04
N TYR A 346 14.72 -13.52 31.94
CA TYR A 346 13.94 -14.73 31.72
C TYR A 346 14.27 -15.39 30.37
N VAL A 347 14.28 -14.61 29.29
CA VAL A 347 14.55 -15.09 27.93
C VAL A 347 15.99 -15.59 27.78
N GLN A 348 16.97 -14.88 28.34
CA GLN A 348 18.37 -15.32 28.39
C GLN A 348 18.51 -16.66 29.13
N GLY A 349 17.74 -16.85 30.20
CA GLY A 349 17.66 -18.12 30.92
C GLY A 349 17.10 -19.27 30.07
N ILE A 350 16.20 -19.01 29.13
CA ILE A 350 15.71 -20.02 28.19
C ILE A 350 16.71 -20.26 27.06
N PHE A 351 17.33 -19.22 26.49
CA PHE A 351 18.38 -19.41 25.48
C PHE A 351 19.60 -20.16 26.00
N ALA A 352 19.94 -19.98 27.29
CA ALA A 352 20.92 -20.84 27.95
C ALA A 352 20.51 -22.32 27.94
N GLN A 353 19.23 -22.63 28.19
CA GLN A 353 18.71 -23.99 28.08
C GLN A 353 18.72 -24.51 26.63
N CYS A 354 18.49 -23.65 25.63
CA CYS A 354 18.61 -24.02 24.21
C CYS A 354 20.05 -24.43 23.88
N ARG A 355 21.04 -23.65 24.34
CA ARG A 355 22.47 -24.00 24.18
C ARG A 355 22.83 -25.30 24.89
N ASP A 356 22.34 -25.51 26.12
CA ASP A 356 22.57 -26.76 26.86
C ASP A 356 21.96 -27.97 26.14
N LEU A 357 20.78 -27.79 25.54
CA LEU A 357 20.10 -28.84 24.77
C LEU A 357 20.88 -29.17 23.48
N GLU A 358 21.39 -28.15 22.79
CA GLU A 358 22.23 -28.31 21.60
C GLU A 358 23.57 -28.99 21.95
N ASN A 359 24.19 -28.63 23.07
CA ASN A 359 25.39 -29.33 23.58
C ASN A 359 25.12 -30.82 23.83
N GLN A 360 23.97 -31.16 24.44
CA GLN A 360 23.57 -32.55 24.65
C GLN A 360 23.31 -33.28 23.33
N HIS A 361 22.69 -32.60 22.36
CA HIS A 361 22.46 -33.15 21.03
C HIS A 361 23.78 -33.47 20.32
N HIS A 362 24.73 -32.52 20.33
CA HIS A 362 26.06 -32.69 19.77
C HIS A 362 26.81 -33.88 20.37
N GLU A 363 26.82 -34.02 21.70
CA GLU A 363 27.48 -35.15 22.38
C GLU A 363 26.89 -36.49 21.95
N GLN A 364 25.55 -36.60 21.89
CA GLN A 364 24.85 -37.82 21.50
C GLN A 364 25.01 -38.13 20.00
N GLN A 365 24.97 -37.11 19.15
CA GLN A 365 25.23 -37.21 17.71
C GLN A 365 26.65 -37.73 17.45
N LEU A 366 27.64 -37.22 18.18
CA LEU A 366 29.02 -37.66 18.07
C LEU A 366 29.18 -39.13 18.51
N GLU A 367 28.53 -39.53 19.60
CA GLU A 367 28.56 -40.92 20.08
C GLU A 367 27.96 -41.90 19.04
N ILE A 368 26.80 -41.56 18.48
CA ILE A 368 26.14 -42.37 17.43
C ILE A 368 26.99 -42.43 16.17
N ALA A 369 27.56 -41.30 15.72
CA ALA A 369 28.38 -41.23 14.52
C ALA A 369 29.67 -42.06 14.66
N LEU A 370 30.35 -41.97 15.81
CA LEU A 370 31.55 -42.78 16.08
C LEU A 370 31.24 -44.27 16.23
N ALA A 371 30.15 -44.62 16.90
CA ALA A 371 29.71 -46.01 17.00
C ALA A 371 29.35 -46.60 15.63
N THR A 372 28.77 -45.78 14.74
CA THR A 372 28.49 -46.18 13.36
C THR A 372 29.79 -46.36 12.56
N LEU A 373 30.74 -45.43 12.66
CA LEU A 373 32.07 -45.55 12.06
C LEU A 373 32.79 -46.83 12.51
N GLU A 374 32.72 -47.18 13.79
CA GLU A 374 33.29 -48.43 14.29
C GLU A 374 32.68 -49.67 13.65
N LYS A 375 31.35 -49.68 13.45
CA LYS A 375 30.65 -50.78 12.76
C LYS A 375 31.02 -50.85 11.27
N VAL A 376 31.18 -49.71 10.60
CA VAL A 376 31.71 -49.63 9.22
C VAL A 376 33.09 -50.27 9.15
N VAL A 377 34.00 -49.87 10.03
CA VAL A 377 35.39 -50.36 10.06
C VAL A 377 35.45 -51.87 10.35
N LYS A 378 34.54 -52.39 11.18
CA LYS A 378 34.41 -53.83 11.46
C LYS A 378 33.65 -54.61 10.37
N ASN A 379 33.12 -53.92 9.36
CA ASN A 379 32.29 -54.49 8.29
C ASN A 379 31.03 -55.21 8.82
N GLU A 380 30.44 -54.66 9.89
CA GLU A 380 29.29 -55.22 10.63
C GLU A 380 27.96 -54.56 10.26
N LEU A 381 27.93 -53.66 9.28
CA LEU A 381 26.69 -53.05 8.80
C LEU A 381 25.99 -53.97 7.80
N GLU A 382 24.72 -54.30 8.07
CA GLU A 382 23.90 -55.20 7.25
C GLU A 382 23.30 -54.51 6.00
N GLU A 383 23.29 -53.17 5.96
CA GLU A 383 22.71 -52.37 4.86
C GLU A 383 23.78 -51.69 3.99
N GLU A 384 23.50 -51.54 2.68
CA GLU A 384 24.35 -50.76 1.77
C GLU A 384 24.39 -49.30 2.23
N ILE A 385 25.60 -48.82 2.54
CA ILE A 385 25.82 -47.44 2.98
C ILE A 385 25.57 -46.50 1.79
N PRO A 386 24.65 -45.53 1.88
CA PRO A 386 24.48 -44.51 0.85
C PRO A 386 25.78 -43.75 0.57
N ASP A 387 26.03 -43.37 -0.69
CA ASP A 387 27.28 -42.72 -1.10
C ASP A 387 27.62 -41.47 -0.25
N ASP A 388 26.60 -40.71 0.16
CA ASP A 388 26.75 -39.51 1.00
C ASP A 388 27.18 -39.84 2.44
N MET A 389 26.70 -40.95 3.01
CA MET A 389 27.18 -41.47 4.31
C MET A 389 28.61 -42.00 4.21
N ALA A 390 28.97 -42.63 3.09
CA ALA A 390 30.30 -43.17 2.88
C ALA A 390 31.38 -42.06 2.81
N MET A 391 31.02 -40.86 2.29
CA MET A 391 31.91 -39.70 2.30
C MET A 391 32.16 -39.15 3.71
N LEU A 392 31.21 -39.31 4.63
CA LEU A 392 31.30 -38.80 6.00
C LEU A 392 32.01 -39.80 6.94
N LEU A 393 31.82 -41.10 6.72
CA LEU A 393 32.38 -42.19 7.53
C LEU A 393 33.76 -42.69 7.03
N VAL A 394 34.63 -41.77 6.60
CA VAL A 394 35.97 -42.09 6.10
C VAL A 394 36.95 -42.35 7.24
N ASP A 395 36.98 -41.46 8.23
CA ASP A 395 37.86 -41.52 9.38
C ASP A 395 37.27 -40.72 10.54
N LYS A 396 37.85 -40.91 11.73
CA LYS A 396 37.37 -40.27 12.96
C LYS A 396 37.44 -38.74 12.91
N ASP A 397 38.46 -38.18 12.28
CA ASP A 397 38.65 -36.73 12.22
C ASP A 397 37.60 -36.11 11.30
N THR A 398 37.30 -36.74 10.16
CA THR A 398 36.23 -36.31 9.23
C THR A 398 34.86 -36.28 9.92
N VAL A 399 34.50 -37.34 10.65
CA VAL A 399 33.23 -37.39 11.41
C VAL A 399 33.18 -36.32 12.48
N THR A 400 34.26 -36.19 13.26
CA THR A 400 34.30 -35.21 14.36
C THR A 400 34.18 -33.78 13.82
N ASN A 401 34.88 -33.46 12.73
CA ASN A 401 34.81 -32.15 12.11
C ASN A 401 33.41 -31.83 11.55
N ALA A 402 32.72 -32.80 10.93
CA ALA A 402 31.35 -32.60 10.43
C ALA A 402 30.36 -32.35 11.57
N VAL A 403 30.43 -33.13 12.65
CA VAL A 403 29.56 -32.97 13.83
C VAL A 403 29.85 -31.67 14.58
N SER A 404 31.11 -31.24 14.64
CA SER A 404 31.47 -29.93 15.21
C SER A 404 31.02 -28.76 14.33
N ALA A 405 31.11 -28.87 13.00
CA ALA A 405 30.63 -27.83 12.08
C ALA A 405 29.12 -27.63 12.19
N SER A 406 28.35 -28.73 12.24
CA SER A 406 26.90 -28.71 12.48
C SER A 406 26.56 -27.98 13.80
N HIS A 407 27.25 -28.36 14.88
CA HIS A 407 27.08 -27.74 16.19
C HIS A 407 27.38 -26.23 16.21
N ASP A 408 28.48 -25.80 15.59
CA ASP A 408 28.84 -24.39 15.49
C ASP A 408 27.77 -23.57 14.74
N ILE A 409 27.17 -24.14 13.68
CA ILE A 409 26.08 -23.52 12.92
C ILE A 409 24.83 -23.39 13.80
N HIS A 410 24.46 -24.45 14.52
CA HIS A 410 23.29 -24.45 15.40
C HIS A 410 23.41 -23.42 16.52
N LEU A 411 24.55 -23.41 17.23
CA LEU A 411 24.81 -22.42 18.28
C LEU A 411 24.76 -20.98 17.74
N LEU A 412 25.33 -20.73 16.55
CA LEU A 412 25.28 -19.43 15.91
C LEU A 412 23.83 -18.99 15.61
N LYS A 413 22.94 -19.91 15.20
CA LYS A 413 21.51 -19.59 15.00
C LYS A 413 20.80 -19.23 16.30
N ILE A 414 21.12 -19.92 17.40
CA ILE A 414 20.58 -19.62 18.73
C ILE A 414 21.06 -18.23 19.19
N ASP A 415 22.36 -17.98 19.12
CA ASP A 415 22.97 -16.73 19.58
C ASP A 415 22.48 -15.54 18.75
N ASN A 416 22.41 -15.68 17.42
CA ASN A 416 21.86 -14.64 16.56
C ASN A 416 20.41 -14.31 16.89
N ARG A 417 19.59 -15.33 17.21
CA ARG A 417 18.18 -15.12 17.55
C ARG A 417 18.03 -14.44 18.91
N GLU A 418 18.85 -14.82 19.89
CA GLU A 418 18.93 -14.17 21.19
C GLU A 418 19.33 -12.69 21.03
N ASP A 419 20.42 -12.42 20.31
CA ASP A 419 20.94 -11.07 20.07
C ASP A 419 19.92 -10.17 19.36
N GLU A 420 19.19 -10.72 18.37
CA GLU A 420 18.15 -9.97 17.67
C GLU A 420 17.04 -9.53 18.63
N LEU A 421 16.51 -10.46 19.44
CA LEU A 421 15.44 -10.18 20.41
C LEU A 421 15.90 -9.14 21.42
N LEU A 422 17.08 -9.35 22.02
CA LEU A 422 17.65 -8.45 23.03
C LEU A 422 17.93 -7.05 22.47
N THR A 423 18.48 -6.96 21.26
CA THR A 423 18.77 -5.68 20.63
C THR A 423 17.48 -4.92 20.33
N ARG A 424 16.47 -5.61 19.79
CA ARG A 424 15.19 -4.99 19.41
C ARG A 424 14.42 -4.46 20.61
N ILE A 425 14.32 -5.23 21.70
CA ILE A 425 13.59 -4.77 22.89
C ILE A 425 14.30 -3.58 23.57
N ASN A 426 15.63 -3.61 23.66
CA ASN A 426 16.41 -2.49 24.23
C ASN A 426 16.33 -1.24 23.36
N SER A 427 16.41 -1.39 22.04
CA SER A 427 16.27 -0.28 21.09
C SER A 427 14.86 0.31 21.14
N TRP A 428 13.83 -0.53 21.25
CA TRP A 428 12.44 -0.08 21.40
C TRP A 428 12.26 0.72 22.69
N MET A 429 12.72 0.20 23.83
CA MET A 429 12.59 0.88 25.12
C MET A 429 13.32 2.23 25.12
N SER A 430 14.57 2.25 24.67
CA SER A 430 15.37 3.48 24.59
C SER A 430 14.74 4.50 23.63
N GLY A 431 14.20 4.03 22.50
CA GLY A 431 13.49 4.86 21.54
C GLY A 431 12.20 5.47 22.10
N LEU A 432 11.41 4.67 22.83
CA LEU A 432 10.18 5.09 23.49
C LEU A 432 10.44 6.18 24.53
N LEU A 433 11.36 5.93 25.47
CA LEU A 433 11.71 6.88 26.54
C LEU A 433 12.22 8.19 25.96
N LYS A 434 13.11 8.12 24.96
CA LYS A 434 13.63 9.30 24.28
C LYS A 434 12.53 10.08 23.57
N SER A 435 11.63 9.39 22.85
CA SER A 435 10.54 10.05 22.13
C SER A 435 9.62 10.80 23.08
N ILE A 436 9.28 10.23 24.23
CA ILE A 436 8.44 10.88 25.24
C ILE A 436 9.13 12.13 25.79
N HIS A 437 10.41 12.02 26.15
CA HIS A 437 11.19 13.15 26.64
C HIS A 437 11.29 14.28 25.60
N ASP A 438 11.58 13.95 24.34
CA ASP A 438 11.71 14.92 23.25
C ASP A 438 10.39 15.66 22.97
N GLU A 439 9.25 14.95 23.00
CA GLU A 439 7.93 15.55 22.84
C GLU A 439 7.57 16.48 23.99
N GLU A 440 7.90 16.11 25.23
CA GLU A 440 7.66 16.95 26.40
C GLU A 440 8.50 18.24 26.37
N VAL A 441 9.78 18.15 26.00
CA VAL A 441 10.65 19.31 25.80
C VAL A 441 10.10 20.24 24.72
N LYS A 442 9.60 19.69 23.60
CA LYS A 442 8.97 20.48 22.54
C LYS A 442 7.71 21.18 23.05
N ARG A 443 6.84 20.48 23.80
CA ARG A 443 5.60 21.05 24.35
C ARG A 443 5.90 22.23 25.26
N ASN A 444 6.78 22.04 26.24
CA ASN A 444 7.18 23.10 27.17
C ASN A 444 7.74 24.32 26.43
N ARG A 445 8.68 24.13 25.50
CA ARG A 445 9.27 25.24 24.73
C ARG A 445 8.22 26.02 23.95
N LYS A 446 7.30 25.30 23.29
CA LYS A 446 6.19 25.91 22.57
C LYS A 446 5.31 26.72 23.51
N ARG A 447 4.92 26.15 24.65
CA ARG A 447 4.03 26.79 25.62
C ARG A 447 4.64 28.03 26.25
N THR A 448 5.91 27.96 26.63
CA THR A 448 6.67 29.09 27.16
C THR A 448 6.83 30.22 26.12
N SER A 449 6.94 29.87 24.83
CA SER A 449 6.97 30.87 23.74
C SER A 449 5.59 31.52 23.55
N GLU A 450 4.50 30.75 23.60
CA GLU A 450 3.14 31.28 23.49
C GLU A 450 2.83 32.30 24.58
N ILE A 451 3.17 31.99 25.84
CA ILE A 451 2.96 32.89 26.99
C ILE A 451 3.73 34.20 26.79
N ARG A 452 5.01 34.13 26.41
CA ARG A 452 5.84 35.32 26.17
C ARG A 452 5.34 36.17 25.01
N ASN A 453 4.96 35.54 23.90
CA ASN A 453 4.44 36.25 22.72
C ASN A 453 3.12 36.97 23.04
N TYR A 454 2.25 36.32 23.82
CA TYR A 454 0.99 36.93 24.26
C TYR A 454 1.23 38.19 25.11
N VAL A 455 2.15 38.11 26.07
CA VAL A 455 2.47 39.25 26.95
C VAL A 455 3.13 40.38 26.17
N SER A 456 4.00 40.06 25.20
CA SER A 456 4.56 41.06 24.29
C SER A 456 3.46 41.78 23.52
N TYR A 457 2.54 41.03 22.90
CA TYR A 457 1.40 41.59 22.17
C TYR A 457 0.57 42.54 23.04
N VAL A 458 0.26 42.16 24.28
CA VAL A 458 -0.50 43.02 25.20
C VAL A 458 0.28 44.30 25.54
N LYS A 459 1.60 44.22 25.71
CA LYS A 459 2.44 45.39 25.98
C LYS A 459 2.52 46.33 24.78
N ASP A 460 2.70 45.79 23.58
CA ASP A 460 2.74 46.55 22.33
C ASP A 460 1.42 47.28 22.08
N GLU A 461 0.27 46.63 22.32
CA GLU A 461 -1.07 47.24 22.21
C GLU A 461 -1.26 48.41 23.20
N LEU A 462 -0.71 48.29 24.42
CA LEU A 462 -0.73 49.36 25.43
C LEU A 462 0.21 50.52 25.05
N GLU A 463 1.35 50.24 24.44
CA GLU A 463 2.28 51.27 23.93
C GLU A 463 1.70 52.06 22.76
N ASP A 464 1.01 51.39 21.84
CA ASP A 464 0.33 52.05 20.71
C ASP A 464 -0.74 53.04 21.19
N MET A 465 -1.52 52.68 22.22
CA MET A 465 -2.48 53.59 22.84
C MET A 465 -1.79 54.82 23.46
N ARG A 466 -0.63 54.63 24.09
CA ARG A 466 0.18 55.72 24.64
C ARG A 466 0.62 56.72 23.56
N LEU A 467 1.04 56.23 22.40
CA LEU A 467 1.49 57.08 21.29
C LEU A 467 0.35 57.84 20.60
N SER A 468 -0.87 57.29 20.61
CA SER A 468 -2.03 57.87 19.94
C SER A 468 -2.61 59.13 20.59
N GLU A 469 -2.36 59.36 21.90
CA GLU A 469 -2.82 60.56 22.62
C GLU A 469 -1.76 61.68 22.73
N HIS A 470 -0.51 61.41 22.36
CA HIS A 470 0.56 62.41 22.29
C HIS A 470 0.61 63.17 20.94
N HIS A 471 -0.42 63.03 20.10
CA HIS A 471 -0.64 63.75 18.84
C HIS A 471 -2.00 64.44 18.87
#